data_AF-X0VA59-F1
#
_entry.id   AF-X0VA59-F1
#
_cell.length_a   1.000
_cell.length_b   1.000
_cell.length_c   1.000
_cell.angle_alpha   90.00
_cell.angle_beta   90.00
_cell.angle_gamma   90.00
#
_symmetry.space_group_name_H-M   'P 1'
#
loop_
_entity.id
_entity.type
_entity.pdbx_description
1 polymer ?
#
loop_
_entity_poly.entity_id
_entity_poly.type
_entity_poly.pdbx_seq_one_letter_code
_entity_poly.pdbx_strand_id
1 'polypeptide(L)'
;MTLREEDHSVPLSYDPLPLDAQENFHEVRHCALCGSEEHRLRFRDDPFSVLECRRCGLVYVTPRLRPEVLPRVYGADYWQSENPSWRGYADYACEAPLYLKTFERRARFVERFVSKRGRALDVGCAAGFFMQVMHQRGWEVDGVELSPEIAAHAKEAYGFHQLHVGE
;
A
#
# COMPACT_ATOMS: atom_id res chain seq x y z
N MET A 1 -39.89 -28.50 -15.33
CA MET A 1 -38.78 -27.70 -15.88
C MET A 1 -38.13 -27.00 -14.71
N THR A 2 -37.26 -27.76 -14.02
CA THR A 2 -36.55 -27.35 -12.81
C THR A 2 -35.34 -26.53 -13.26
N LEU A 3 -35.30 -25.27 -12.84
CA LEU A 3 -34.13 -24.41 -13.01
C LEU A 3 -33.02 -25.02 -12.14
N ARG A 4 -31.91 -25.41 -12.79
CA ARG A 4 -30.70 -25.84 -12.11
C ARG A 4 -30.07 -24.60 -11.50
N GLU A 5 -29.97 -24.56 -10.18
CA GLU A 5 -29.08 -23.64 -9.48
C GLU A 5 -27.65 -24.02 -9.89
N GLU A 6 -26.97 -23.13 -10.62
CA GLU A 6 -25.54 -23.27 -10.87
C GLU A 6 -24.82 -22.89 -9.58
N ASP A 7 -24.32 -23.92 -8.91
CA ASP A 7 -23.43 -23.86 -7.76
C ASP A 7 -22.09 -23.23 -8.21
N HIS A 8 -22.00 -21.90 -8.09
CA HIS A 8 -20.76 -21.14 -8.25
C HIS A 8 -19.93 -21.16 -6.96
N SER A 9 -19.74 -22.33 -6.36
CA SER A 9 -18.72 -22.53 -5.34
C SER A 9 -17.33 -22.52 -6.01
N VAL A 10 -16.84 -21.32 -6.32
CA VAL A 10 -15.40 -21.10 -6.45
C VAL A 10 -14.80 -21.50 -5.10
N PRO A 11 -13.85 -22.44 -5.03
CA PRO A 11 -13.22 -22.80 -3.76
C PRO A 11 -12.57 -21.54 -3.20
N LEU A 12 -13.11 -21.02 -2.10
CA LEU A 12 -12.47 -19.98 -1.31
C LEU A 12 -11.17 -20.58 -0.76
N SER A 13 -10.07 -20.39 -1.47
CA SER A 13 -8.73 -20.55 -0.91
C SER A 13 -8.51 -19.39 0.05
N TYR A 14 -9.18 -19.46 1.20
CA TYR A 14 -8.89 -18.59 2.33
C TYR A 14 -7.48 -18.95 2.81
N ASP A 15 -6.48 -18.23 2.32
CA ASP A 15 -5.17 -18.18 2.96
C ASP A 15 -5.33 -17.22 4.15
N PRO A 16 -5.38 -17.72 5.40
CA PRO A 16 -5.50 -16.86 6.56
C PRO A 16 -4.35 -15.85 6.53
N LEU A 17 -4.69 -14.56 6.69
CA LEU A 17 -3.66 -13.54 6.83
C LEU A 17 -2.71 -13.95 7.97
N PRO A 18 -1.41 -13.64 7.86
CA PRO A 18 -0.37 -14.05 8.81
C PRO A 18 -0.52 -13.43 10.21
N LEU A 19 -1.65 -12.80 10.52
CA LEU A 19 -1.94 -12.13 11.77
C LEU A 19 -2.36 -13.10 12.89
N ASP A 20 -2.64 -14.36 12.55
CA ASP A 20 -3.01 -15.42 13.49
C ASP A 20 -1.82 -16.06 14.22
N ALA A 21 -0.61 -15.96 13.65
CA ALA A 21 0.59 -16.53 14.22
C ALA A 21 1.54 -15.45 14.77
N GLN A 22 1.78 -15.48 16.09
CA GLN A 22 2.65 -14.52 16.79
C GLN A 22 4.09 -14.48 16.22
N GLU A 23 4.54 -15.57 15.61
CA GLU A 23 5.85 -15.68 14.95
C GLU A 23 6.04 -14.71 13.78
N ASN A 24 4.95 -14.27 13.14
CA ASN A 24 4.98 -13.35 12.02
C ASN A 24 5.28 -11.90 12.42
N PHE A 25 5.40 -11.64 13.72
CA PHE A 25 5.60 -10.31 14.27
C PHE A 25 6.97 -10.12 14.93
N HIS A 26 7.42 -8.87 14.96
CA HIS A 26 8.56 -8.43 15.75
C HIS A 26 8.21 -7.15 16.53
N GLU A 27 8.70 -7.07 17.77
CA GLU A 27 8.51 -5.88 18.60
C GLU A 27 9.39 -4.73 18.14
N VAL A 28 8.82 -3.54 18.02
CA VAL A 28 9.52 -2.30 17.71
C VAL A 28 9.59 -1.46 18.97
N ARG A 29 10.75 -1.52 19.63
CA ARG A 29 11.01 -0.74 20.86
C ARG A 29 11.66 0.62 20.58
N HIS A 30 12.46 0.70 19.53
CA HIS A 30 13.20 1.89 19.18
C HIS A 30 12.43 2.75 18.17
N CYS A 31 12.39 4.05 18.42
CA CYS A 31 11.84 5.02 17.49
C CYS A 31 12.67 5.07 16.20
N ALA A 32 12.04 4.79 15.05
CA ALA A 32 12.70 4.81 13.75
C ALA A 32 13.26 6.18 13.32
N LEU A 33 12.82 7.28 13.96
CA LEU A 33 13.29 8.64 13.65
C LEU A 33 14.47 9.09 14.52
N CYS A 34 14.50 8.74 15.81
CA CYS A 34 15.51 9.27 16.76
C CYS A 34 16.20 8.22 17.63
N GLY A 35 15.89 6.93 17.44
CA GLY A 35 16.48 5.81 18.18
C GLY A 35 16.07 5.69 19.64
N SER A 36 15.22 6.59 20.16
CA SER A 36 14.74 6.53 21.55
C SER A 36 13.91 5.28 21.83
N GLU A 37 14.09 4.68 23.02
CA GLU A 37 13.18 3.68 23.58
C GLU A 37 12.11 4.31 24.48
N GLU A 38 12.20 5.61 24.78
CA GLU A 38 11.22 6.30 25.62
C GLU A 38 9.92 6.54 24.86
N HIS A 39 8.86 5.85 25.24
CA HIS A 39 7.55 5.95 24.61
C HIS A 39 6.39 6.05 25.60
N ARG A 40 5.25 6.59 25.15
CA ARG A 40 3.95 6.49 25.84
C ARG A 40 2.98 5.67 24.98
N LEU A 41 2.17 4.84 25.63
CA LEU A 41 1.05 4.17 24.98
C LEU A 41 -0.04 5.21 24.64
N ARG A 42 -0.54 5.20 23.40
CA ARG A 42 -1.69 6.01 22.96
C ARG A 42 -2.98 5.20 23.07
N PHE A 43 -3.02 4.02 22.47
CA PHE A 43 -4.12 3.07 22.58
C PHE A 43 -3.66 1.67 22.15
N ARG A 44 -4.50 0.66 22.44
CA ARG A 44 -4.31 -0.73 22.02
C ARG A 44 -5.46 -1.14 21.13
N ASP A 45 -5.13 -1.99 20.17
CA ASP A 45 -6.06 -2.67 19.27
C ASP A 45 -5.44 -4.04 18.98
N ASP A 46 -5.68 -4.99 19.89
CA ASP A 46 -4.95 -6.26 19.95
C ASP A 46 -4.90 -6.96 18.57
N PRO A 47 -3.72 -7.44 18.12
CA PRO A 47 -2.47 -7.57 18.88
C PRO A 47 -1.61 -6.28 18.91
N PHE A 48 -2.09 -5.19 18.32
CA PHE A 48 -1.31 -3.97 18.11
C PHE A 48 -1.42 -2.97 19.27
N SER A 49 -0.35 -2.22 19.44
CA SER A 49 -0.24 -1.06 20.30
C SER A 49 0.26 0.12 19.48
N VAL A 50 -0.40 1.26 19.65
CA VAL A 50 0.05 2.53 19.08
C VAL A 50 0.81 3.29 20.14
N LEU A 51 2.10 3.48 19.90
CA LEU A 51 3.04 4.16 20.79
C LEU A 51 3.38 5.55 20.23
N GLU A 52 3.76 6.47 21.11
CA GLU A 52 4.33 7.76 20.75
C GLU A 52 5.67 7.95 21.44
N CYS A 53 6.71 8.25 20.66
CA CYS A 53 8.05 8.56 21.16
C CYS A 53 8.02 9.85 22.00
N ARG A 54 8.49 9.78 23.25
CA ARG A 54 8.55 10.94 24.16
C ARG A 54 9.61 11.97 23.78
N ARG A 55 10.58 11.62 22.93
CA ARG A 55 11.66 12.52 22.50
C ARG A 55 11.33 13.32 21.24
N CYS A 56 10.81 12.68 20.19
CA CYS A 56 10.53 13.35 18.91
C CYS A 56 9.06 13.41 18.52
N GLY A 57 8.15 12.78 19.28
CA GLY A 57 6.72 12.78 18.99
C GLY A 57 6.27 11.85 17.86
N LEU A 58 7.18 11.06 17.25
CA LEU A 58 6.78 10.08 16.25
C LEU A 58 5.81 9.05 16.85
N VAL A 59 4.66 8.87 16.20
CA VAL A 59 3.69 7.83 16.52
C VAL A 59 3.96 6.60 15.66
N TYR A 60 3.98 5.41 16.26
CA TYR A 60 4.28 4.16 15.56
C TYR A 60 3.56 2.95 16.17
N VAL A 61 3.36 1.92 15.37
CA VAL A 61 2.71 0.66 15.76
C VAL A 61 3.77 -0.37 16.17
N THR A 62 3.45 -1.14 17.22
CA THR A 62 4.15 -2.37 17.63
C THR A 62 3.14 -3.43 18.08
N PRO A 63 3.38 -4.74 17.87
CA PRO A 63 4.45 -5.29 17.06
C PRO A 63 4.17 -5.06 15.57
N ARG A 64 5.21 -5.19 14.73
CA ARG A 64 5.07 -5.07 13.26
C ARG A 64 5.22 -6.43 12.61
N LEU A 65 4.57 -6.59 11.47
CA LEU A 65 4.84 -7.74 10.59
C LEU A 65 6.32 -7.78 10.24
N ARG A 66 6.88 -8.98 10.26
CA ARG A 66 8.25 -9.22 9.81
C ARG A 66 8.34 -9.00 8.29
N PRO A 67 9.47 -8.51 7.78
CA PRO A 67 9.64 -8.26 6.34
C PRO A 67 9.34 -9.49 5.48
N GLU A 68 9.69 -10.69 5.94
CA GLU A 68 9.51 -11.95 5.21
C GLU A 68 8.04 -12.31 4.99
N VAL A 69 7.15 -11.69 5.78
CA VAL A 69 5.70 -11.92 5.77
C VAL A 69 4.98 -10.89 4.89
N LEU A 70 5.59 -9.71 4.68
CA LEU A 70 4.99 -8.63 3.90
C LEU A 70 4.54 -9.04 2.49
N PRO A 71 5.28 -9.87 1.73
CA PRO A 71 4.83 -10.30 0.40
C PRO A 71 3.48 -11.03 0.41
N ARG A 72 3.12 -11.73 1.50
CA ARG A 72 1.81 -12.40 1.62
C ARG A 72 0.67 -11.41 1.86
N VAL A 73 0.97 -10.27 2.48
CA VAL A 73 -0.02 -9.21 2.76
C VAL A 73 -0.21 -8.30 1.55
N TYR A 74 0.86 -8.01 0.82
CA TYR A 74 0.83 -7.23 -0.42
C TYR A 74 0.64 -8.08 -1.68
N GLY A 75 0.15 -9.32 -1.53
CA GLY A 75 -0.16 -10.21 -2.66
C GLY A 75 -1.43 -9.81 -3.42
N ALA A 76 -1.86 -10.65 -4.36
CA ALA A 76 -2.99 -10.38 -5.28
C ALA A 76 -4.29 -9.90 -4.58
N ASP A 77 -4.58 -10.41 -3.39
CA ASP A 77 -5.78 -10.09 -2.62
C ASP A 77 -5.74 -8.70 -1.93
N TYR A 78 -4.63 -7.97 -2.01
CA TYR A 78 -4.54 -6.57 -1.52
C TYR A 78 -5.40 -5.62 -2.37
N TRP A 79 -5.63 -5.98 -3.64
CA TRP A 79 -6.34 -5.15 -4.62
C TRP A 79 -7.87 -5.24 -4.51
N GLN A 80 -8.37 -6.41 -4.13
CA GLN A 80 -9.78 -6.71 -3.93
C GLN A 80 -9.92 -7.49 -2.64
N SER A 81 -10.49 -6.86 -1.62
CA SER A 81 -10.67 -7.52 -0.34
C SER A 81 -12.12 -7.44 0.08
N GLU A 82 -12.69 -8.59 0.41
CA GLU A 82 -14.01 -8.71 1.04
C GLU A 82 -14.04 -8.08 2.44
N ASN A 83 -12.88 -7.69 3.01
CA ASN A 83 -12.78 -7.09 4.33
C ASN A 83 -11.80 -5.89 4.36
N PRO A 84 -12.23 -4.70 3.88
CA PRO A 84 -11.36 -3.54 3.65
C PRO A 84 -10.64 -3.02 4.89
N SER A 85 -11.21 -3.18 6.09
CA SER A 85 -10.51 -2.84 7.34
C SER A 85 -9.30 -3.72 7.63
N TRP A 86 -9.13 -4.84 6.92
CA TRP A 86 -8.12 -5.86 7.20
C TRP A 86 -7.08 -6.03 6.09
N ARG A 87 -7.42 -5.72 4.82
CA ARG A 87 -6.48 -5.79 3.68
C ARG A 87 -6.28 -4.44 2.96
N GLY A 88 -6.91 -3.37 3.42
CA GLY A 88 -6.61 -1.99 3.02
C GLY A 88 -7.65 -1.33 2.10
N TYR A 89 -8.24 -2.08 1.16
CA TYR A 89 -9.19 -1.53 0.18
C TYR A 89 -10.34 -2.49 -0.14
N ALA A 90 -11.52 -1.94 -0.41
CA ALA A 90 -12.69 -2.73 -0.81
C ALA A 90 -12.63 -3.06 -2.31
N ASP A 91 -12.32 -2.05 -3.13
CA ASP A 91 -12.03 -2.18 -4.55
C ASP A 91 -11.17 -0.99 -4.99
N TYR A 92 -9.86 -1.19 -5.08
CA TYR A 92 -8.94 -0.12 -5.43
C TYR A 92 -9.13 0.37 -6.89
N ALA A 93 -9.62 -0.49 -7.79
CA ALA A 93 -9.89 -0.12 -9.18
C ALA A 93 -11.11 0.80 -9.29
N CYS A 94 -12.19 0.52 -8.55
CA CYS A 94 -13.38 1.40 -8.51
C CYS A 94 -13.09 2.78 -7.90
N GLU A 95 -12.10 2.87 -7.03
CA GLU A 95 -11.67 4.14 -6.41
C GLU A 95 -10.71 4.97 -7.28
N ALA A 96 -10.30 4.46 -8.46
CA ALA A 96 -9.37 5.15 -9.36
C ALA A 96 -9.72 6.63 -9.62
N PRO A 97 -10.98 7.05 -9.86
CA PRO A 97 -11.31 8.45 -10.06
C PRO A 97 -10.98 9.35 -8.86
N LEU A 98 -11.14 8.84 -7.63
CA LEU A 98 -10.83 9.56 -6.40
C LEU A 98 -9.32 9.73 -6.24
N TYR A 99 -8.55 8.67 -6.53
CA TYR A 99 -7.09 8.72 -6.51
C TYR A 99 -6.55 9.69 -7.55
N LEU A 100 -7.00 9.61 -8.80
CA LEU A 100 -6.58 10.52 -9.87
C LEU A 100 -6.84 11.99 -9.48
N LYS A 101 -8.02 12.30 -8.92
CA LYS A 101 -8.34 13.66 -8.44
C LYS A 101 -7.42 14.12 -7.30
N THR A 102 -7.12 13.23 -6.36
CA THR A 102 -6.21 13.50 -5.23
C THR A 102 -4.78 13.75 -5.72
N PHE A 103 -4.31 12.90 -6.63
CA PHE A 103 -2.99 12.98 -7.23
C PHE A 103 -2.83 14.21 -8.12
N GLU A 104 -3.88 14.61 -8.83
CA GLU A 104 -3.92 15.89 -9.56
C GLU A 104 -3.67 17.10 -8.63
N ARG A 105 -4.28 17.10 -7.43
CA ARG A 105 -4.04 18.14 -6.43
C ARG A 105 -2.60 18.09 -5.90
N ARG A 106 -2.05 16.89 -5.68
CA ARG A 106 -0.66 16.71 -5.23
C ARG A 106 0.35 17.16 -6.29
N ALA A 107 0.13 16.80 -7.55
CA ALA A 107 0.97 17.24 -8.67
C ALA A 107 1.01 18.76 -8.80
N ARG A 108 -0.15 19.44 -8.73
CA ARG A 108 -0.20 20.91 -8.70
C ARG A 108 0.55 21.51 -7.52
N PHE A 109 0.53 20.86 -6.36
CA PHE A 109 1.29 21.33 -5.20
C PHE A 109 2.79 21.22 -5.43
N VAL A 110 3.28 20.07 -5.93
CA VAL A 110 4.70 19.84 -6.25
C VAL A 110 5.18 20.84 -7.31
N GLU A 111 4.39 21.08 -8.35
CA GLU A 111 4.73 22.01 -9.45
C GLU A 111 4.96 23.46 -8.98
N ARG A 112 4.48 23.86 -7.79
CA ARG A 112 4.76 25.19 -7.21
C ARG A 112 6.20 25.37 -6.77
N PHE A 113 6.94 24.27 -6.58
CA PHE A 113 8.31 24.28 -6.04
C PHE A 113 9.36 23.96 -7.09
N VAL A 114 8.95 23.75 -8.35
CA VAL A 114 9.86 23.46 -9.45
C VAL A 114 9.68 24.47 -10.57
N SER A 115 10.78 24.87 -11.20
CA SER A 115 10.77 25.86 -12.29
C SER A 115 10.49 25.24 -13.66
N LYS A 116 10.69 23.93 -13.80
CA LYS A 116 10.37 23.16 -15.00
C LYS A 116 10.05 21.71 -14.63
N ARG A 117 9.23 21.08 -15.45
CA ARG A 117 9.01 19.63 -15.38
C ARG A 117 10.26 18.88 -15.80
N GLY A 118 10.46 17.70 -15.23
CA GLY A 118 11.63 16.86 -15.47
C GLY A 118 11.32 15.42 -15.09
N ARG A 119 12.18 14.84 -14.26
CA ARG A 119 12.04 13.46 -13.79
C ARG A 119 11.38 13.38 -12.42
N ALA A 120 10.50 12.41 -12.23
CA ALA A 120 9.88 12.08 -10.96
C ALA A 120 10.05 10.58 -10.66
N LEU A 121 10.13 10.24 -9.37
CA LEU A 121 10.15 8.86 -8.89
C LEU A 121 8.99 8.68 -7.91
N ASP A 122 8.15 7.68 -8.17
CA ASP A 122 7.06 7.29 -7.27
C ASP A 122 7.43 6.00 -6.53
N VAL A 123 7.67 6.08 -5.22
CA VAL A 123 8.08 4.95 -4.37
C VAL A 123 6.85 4.38 -3.67
N GLY A 124 6.53 3.12 -3.94
CA GLY A 124 5.23 2.54 -3.61
C GLY A 124 4.15 3.02 -4.59
N CYS A 125 4.45 2.91 -5.89
CA CYS A 125 3.61 3.50 -6.93
C CYS A 125 2.26 2.79 -7.12
N ALA A 126 2.06 1.62 -6.49
CA ALA A 126 0.87 0.81 -6.61
C ALA A 126 0.48 0.65 -8.09
N ALA A 127 -0.80 0.82 -8.43
CA ALA A 127 -1.28 0.74 -9.81
C ALA A 127 -0.90 1.94 -10.71
N GLY A 128 0.01 2.81 -10.29
CA GLY A 128 0.56 3.85 -11.14
C GLY A 128 -0.36 5.06 -11.35
N PHE A 129 -1.37 5.29 -10.49
CA PHE A 129 -2.28 6.44 -10.64
C PHE A 129 -1.56 7.79 -10.53
N PHE A 130 -0.62 7.94 -9.60
CA PHE A 130 0.17 9.17 -9.50
C PHE A 130 1.14 9.29 -10.68
N MET A 131 1.75 8.18 -11.10
CA MET A 131 2.59 8.13 -12.31
C MET A 131 1.82 8.61 -13.54
N GLN A 132 0.57 8.15 -13.72
CA GLN A 132 -0.31 8.57 -14.82
C GLN A 132 -0.60 10.06 -14.79
N VAL A 133 -0.93 10.61 -13.62
CA VAL A 133 -1.14 12.06 -13.48
C VAL A 133 0.14 12.83 -13.84
N MET A 134 1.29 12.42 -13.33
CA MET A 134 2.55 13.11 -13.59
C MET A 134 2.96 13.01 -15.07
N HIS A 135 2.79 11.84 -15.67
CA HIS A 135 3.06 11.59 -17.10
C HIS A 135 2.18 12.46 -18.01
N GLN A 136 0.86 12.52 -17.76
CA GLN A 136 -0.07 13.38 -18.52
C GLN A 136 0.26 14.88 -18.41
N ARG A 137 0.94 15.27 -17.33
CA ARG A 137 1.41 16.65 -17.14
C ARG A 137 2.76 16.91 -17.83
N GLY A 138 3.40 15.90 -18.41
CA GLY A 138 4.68 16.03 -19.12
C GLY A 138 5.90 15.83 -18.22
N TRP A 139 5.77 15.06 -17.14
CA TRP A 139 6.92 14.52 -16.42
C TRP A 139 7.38 13.21 -17.05
N GLU A 140 8.68 12.95 -16.99
CA GLU A 140 9.25 11.61 -17.11
C GLU A 140 9.16 10.95 -15.73
N VAL A 141 8.54 9.78 -15.61
CA VAL A 141 8.18 9.20 -14.31
C VAL A 141 8.59 7.75 -14.22
N ASP A 142 9.46 7.47 -13.25
CA ASP A 142 9.86 6.13 -12.84
C ASP A 142 9.02 5.69 -11.62
N GLY A 143 8.75 4.39 -11.48
CA GLY A 143 7.99 3.82 -10.37
C GLY A 143 8.69 2.64 -9.72
N VAL A 144 8.48 2.47 -8.41
CA VAL A 144 8.91 1.29 -7.64
C VAL A 144 7.71 0.71 -6.89
N GLU A 145 7.44 -0.57 -7.09
CA GLU A 145 6.36 -1.31 -6.42
C GLU A 145 6.86 -2.67 -5.94
N LEU A 146 6.42 -3.14 -4.77
CA LEU A 146 6.83 -4.44 -4.24
C LEU A 146 6.00 -5.59 -4.81
N SER A 147 4.71 -5.36 -5.10
CA SER A 147 3.84 -6.40 -5.66
C SER A 147 4.05 -6.55 -7.18
N PRO A 148 4.50 -7.72 -7.67
CA PRO A 148 4.58 -7.99 -9.11
C PRO A 148 3.21 -7.90 -9.80
N GLU A 149 2.13 -8.29 -9.13
CA GLU A 149 0.77 -8.30 -9.67
C GLU A 149 0.24 -6.89 -9.86
N ILE A 150 0.38 -6.02 -8.85
CA ILE A 150 -0.03 -4.61 -8.94
C ILE A 150 0.83 -3.88 -9.99
N ALA A 151 2.13 -4.18 -10.03
CA ALA A 151 3.04 -3.65 -11.02
C ALA A 151 2.66 -4.06 -12.46
N ALA A 152 2.25 -5.31 -12.67
CA ALA A 152 1.75 -5.79 -13.96
C ALA A 152 0.48 -5.02 -14.37
N HIS A 153 -0.46 -4.82 -13.45
CA HIS A 153 -1.67 -4.03 -13.72
C HIS A 153 -1.34 -2.59 -14.15
N ALA A 154 -0.41 -1.92 -13.46
CA ALA A 154 0.04 -0.57 -13.84
C ALA A 154 0.67 -0.53 -15.24
N LYS A 155 1.48 -1.56 -15.58
CA LYS A 155 2.11 -1.71 -16.89
C LYS A 155 1.09 -1.88 -18.00
N GLU A 156 0.08 -2.72 -17.79
CA GLU A 156 -0.99 -2.99 -18.76
C GLU A 156 -1.93 -1.79 -18.95
N ALA A 157 -2.36 -1.16 -17.85
CA ALA A 157 -3.33 -0.07 -17.89
C ALA A 157 -2.78 1.22 -18.51
N TYR A 158 -1.48 1.50 -18.32
CA TYR A 158 -0.89 2.81 -18.66
C TYR A 158 0.37 2.73 -19.53
N GLY A 159 0.87 1.53 -19.85
CA GLY A 159 2.04 1.35 -20.70
C GLY A 159 3.37 1.77 -20.05
N PHE A 160 3.45 1.79 -18.71
CA PHE A 160 4.67 2.20 -18.01
C PHE A 160 5.78 1.17 -18.11
N HIS A 161 6.75 1.38 -19.00
CA HIS A 161 7.95 0.53 -19.07
C HIS A 161 8.98 0.82 -17.97
N GLN A 162 8.89 1.99 -17.33
CA GLN A 162 9.78 2.47 -16.26
C GLN A 162 9.25 2.12 -14.85
N LEU A 163 8.73 0.91 -14.67
CA LEU A 163 8.24 0.42 -13.38
C LEU A 163 9.06 -0.78 -12.92
N HIS A 164 9.78 -0.56 -11.81
CA HIS A 164 10.65 -1.53 -11.15
C HIS A 164 9.87 -2.28 -10.07
N VAL A 165 9.94 -3.61 -10.11
CA VAL A 165 9.44 -4.44 -9.02
C VAL A 165 10.57 -4.59 -8.01
N GLY A 166 10.36 -4.18 -6.77
CA GLY A 166 11.36 -4.27 -5.70
C GLY A 166 11.62 -5.72 -5.29
N GLU A 167 12.88 -6.02 -4.93
CA GLU A 167 13.30 -7.30 -4.34
C GLU A 167 13.19 -7.29 -2.81
#